data_AF-A0AAX3WSJ3-F1
#
_entry.id   AF-A0AAX3WSJ3-F1
#
_cell.length_a   1.000
_cell.length_b   1.000
_cell.length_c   1.000
_cell.angle_alpha   90.00
_cell.angle_beta   90.00
_cell.angle_gamma   90.00
#
_symmetry.space_group_name_H-M   'P 1'
#
loop_
_entity.id
_entity.type
_entity.pdbx_description
1 polymer ?
#
loop_
_entity_poly.entity_id
_entity_poly.type
_entity_poly.pdbx_seq_one_letter_code
_entity_poly.pdbx_strand_id
1 'polypeptide(L)'
;MNISTVLENVDELINNAEMIGIGSTRKVFRYEGFVIKTFLHPIGYAQSKNEYDMYKSLEALGLEKHIAPILYISEKYVIQPFFEQLPLNNNCSYDIDLEMDSRMTEDLKTALNVIDKELDGFDFKDSGNYGLDKDEKLILIDYGMTKKLYEEQWVPLAEAGTLPQTRFEKCRVCNVEKELRMYGKNDTDNRCVDCGKDY
;
A
#
# COMPACT_ATOMS: atom_id res chain seq x y z
N MET A 1 9.40 -10.50 17.05
CA MET A 1 10.73 -9.86 16.96
C MET A 1 10.60 -8.35 17.24
N ASN A 2 11.63 -7.67 17.77
CA ASN A 2 11.61 -6.21 17.99
C ASN A 2 12.02 -5.47 16.69
N ILE A 3 11.52 -4.26 16.46
CA ILE A 3 11.84 -3.42 15.29
C ILE A 3 13.36 -3.22 15.12
N SER A 4 14.13 -3.13 16.21
CA SER A 4 15.59 -3.02 16.16
C SER A 4 16.24 -4.16 15.38
N THR A 5 15.80 -5.40 15.61
CA THR A 5 16.33 -6.57 14.89
C THR A 5 15.94 -6.54 13.41
N VAL A 6 14.74 -6.05 13.08
CA VAL A 6 14.32 -5.88 11.68
C VAL A 6 15.22 -4.86 10.98
N LEU A 7 15.53 -3.74 11.64
CA LEU A 7 16.38 -2.68 11.10
C LEU A 7 17.82 -3.13 10.88
N GLU A 8 18.39 -3.88 11.82
CA GLU A 8 19.77 -4.40 11.71
C GLU A 8 19.96 -5.34 10.53
N ASN A 9 18.89 -6.02 10.08
CA ASN A 9 18.96 -7.09 9.08
C ASN A 9 18.13 -6.77 7.81
N VAL A 10 17.64 -5.54 7.65
CA VAL A 10 16.63 -5.19 6.63
C VAL A 10 17.00 -5.60 5.20
N ASP A 11 18.27 -5.44 4.82
CA ASP A 11 18.74 -5.78 3.46
C ASP A 11 18.71 -7.30 3.23
N GLU A 12 19.08 -8.10 4.23
CA GLU A 12 18.96 -9.56 4.16
C GLU A 12 17.49 -10.00 4.15
N LEU A 13 16.66 -9.36 4.98
CA LEU A 13 15.24 -9.66 5.06
C LEU A 13 14.52 -9.39 3.74
N ILE A 14 14.76 -8.25 3.09
CA ILE A 14 14.14 -7.93 1.79
C ILE A 14 14.49 -8.99 0.73
N ASN A 15 15.68 -9.57 0.77
CA ASN A 15 16.11 -10.59 -0.20
C ASN A 15 15.48 -11.98 0.05
N ASN A 16 15.11 -12.28 1.29
CA ASN A 16 14.62 -13.60 1.70
C ASN A 16 13.12 -13.63 2.03
N ALA A 17 12.51 -12.46 2.23
CA ALA A 17 11.11 -12.33 2.59
C ALA A 17 10.17 -12.62 1.42
N GLU A 18 8.96 -13.03 1.76
CA GLU A 18 7.86 -13.18 0.81
C GLU A 18 7.45 -11.80 0.31
N MET A 19 7.47 -11.61 -1.01
CA MET A 19 6.83 -10.46 -1.63
C MET A 19 5.32 -10.69 -1.63
N ILE A 20 4.57 -9.83 -0.94
CA ILE A 20 3.11 -9.94 -0.80
C ILE A 20 2.35 -8.88 -1.60
N GLY A 21 3.06 -7.96 -2.26
CA GLY A 21 2.41 -6.96 -3.10
C GLY A 21 3.39 -6.08 -3.87
N ILE A 22 2.89 -5.53 -4.97
CA ILE A 22 3.62 -4.54 -5.77
C ILE A 22 2.64 -3.50 -6.32
N GLY A 23 2.91 -2.24 -5.98
CA GLY A 23 2.23 -1.08 -6.54
C GLY A 23 3.09 -0.41 -7.61
N SER A 24 2.64 0.75 -8.08
CA SER A 24 3.38 1.53 -9.08
C SER A 24 4.72 2.09 -8.59
N THR A 25 4.81 2.32 -7.29
CA THR A 25 5.88 3.12 -6.67
C THR A 25 6.57 2.40 -5.52
N ARG A 26 5.99 1.29 -5.03
CA ARG A 26 6.47 0.54 -3.88
C ARG A 26 6.31 -0.97 -4.10
N LYS A 27 7.21 -1.74 -3.49
CA LYS A 27 7.14 -3.20 -3.39
C LYS A 27 7.03 -3.60 -1.93
N VAL A 28 6.18 -4.58 -1.63
CA VAL A 28 5.78 -4.92 -0.26
C VAL A 28 6.25 -6.32 0.07
N PHE A 29 7.00 -6.44 1.17
CA PHE A 29 7.52 -7.69 1.69
C PHE A 29 6.95 -7.96 3.08
N ARG A 30 6.55 -9.21 3.34
CA ARG A 30 6.09 -9.66 4.64
C ARG A 30 7.23 -10.35 5.37
N TYR A 31 7.43 -9.96 6.62
CA TYR A 31 8.34 -10.65 7.51
C TYR A 31 7.78 -10.73 8.93
N GLU A 32 7.42 -11.94 9.36
CA GLU A 32 6.72 -12.19 10.62
C GLU A 32 5.49 -11.27 10.80
N GLY A 33 5.49 -10.43 11.84
CA GLY A 33 4.46 -9.44 12.14
C GLY A 33 4.71 -8.05 11.55
N PHE A 34 5.57 -7.94 10.54
CA PHE A 34 5.94 -6.67 9.91
C PHE A 34 5.76 -6.70 8.40
N VAL A 35 5.60 -5.50 7.85
CA VAL A 35 5.68 -5.20 6.43
C VAL A 35 6.85 -4.26 6.19
N ILE A 36 7.66 -4.58 5.18
CA ILE A 36 8.71 -3.71 4.66
C ILE A 36 8.28 -3.28 3.26
N LYS A 37 7.97 -1.99 3.08
CA LYS A 37 7.70 -1.43 1.74
C LYS A 37 8.97 -0.76 1.21
N THR A 38 9.55 -1.27 0.14
CA THR A 38 10.70 -0.66 -0.55
C THR A 38 10.24 0.24 -1.68
N PHE A 39 11.03 1.27 -2.02
CA PHE A 39 10.62 2.26 -3.01
C PHE A 39 11.19 1.93 -4.40
N LEU A 40 10.29 1.79 -5.37
CA LEU A 40 10.62 1.61 -6.78
C LEU A 40 10.80 2.95 -7.51
N HIS A 41 10.25 4.03 -6.93
CA HIS A 41 10.29 5.39 -7.47
C HIS A 41 10.29 6.40 -6.32
N PRO A 42 10.85 7.62 -6.46
CA PRO A 42 10.82 8.66 -5.43
C PRO A 42 9.42 8.98 -4.86
N ILE A 43 8.37 8.78 -5.66
CA ILE A 43 6.97 8.93 -5.19
C ILE A 43 6.66 7.94 -4.05
N GLY A 44 7.26 6.74 -4.03
CA GLY A 44 7.06 5.79 -2.94
C GLY A 44 7.55 6.31 -1.58
N TYR A 45 8.66 7.06 -1.59
CA TYR A 45 9.13 7.74 -0.39
C TYR A 45 8.20 8.89 0.00
N ALA A 46 7.76 9.69 -0.97
CA ALA A 46 6.82 10.78 -0.73
C ALA A 46 5.49 10.28 -0.13
N GLN A 47 4.93 9.20 -0.67
CA GLN A 47 3.75 8.52 -0.11
C GLN A 47 3.99 8.12 1.35
N SER A 48 5.13 7.49 1.64
CA SER A 48 5.42 7.00 2.99
C SER A 48 5.67 8.14 3.99
N LYS A 49 6.18 9.29 3.54
CA LYS A 49 6.23 10.51 4.37
C LYS A 49 4.84 11.04 4.69
N ASN A 50 3.95 11.08 3.69
CA ASN A 50 2.56 11.49 3.92
C ASN A 50 1.87 10.53 4.91
N GLU A 51 2.09 9.20 4.81
CA GLU A 51 1.57 8.23 5.80
C GLU A 51 2.05 8.57 7.21
N TYR A 52 3.32 8.94 7.37
CA TYR A 52 3.87 9.33 8.67
C TYR A 52 3.23 10.62 9.20
N ASP A 53 3.15 11.66 8.37
CA ASP A 53 2.59 12.96 8.77
C ASP A 53 1.09 12.83 9.09
N MET A 54 0.33 12.09 8.28
CA MET A 54 -1.09 11.80 8.52
C MET A 54 -1.29 10.98 9.80
N TYR A 55 -0.44 9.98 10.04
CA TYR A 55 -0.48 9.22 11.29
C TYR A 55 -0.29 10.13 12.50
N LYS A 56 0.68 11.05 12.45
CA LYS A 56 0.94 11.99 13.55
C LYS A 56 -0.20 12.97 13.78
N SER A 57 -0.84 13.43 12.72
CA SER A 57 -2.05 14.25 12.83
C SER A 57 -3.20 13.49 13.50
N LEU A 58 -3.42 12.22 13.15
CA LEU A 58 -4.47 11.39 13.75
C LEU A 58 -4.16 10.95 15.18
N GLU A 59 -2.90 10.70 15.51
CA GLU A 59 -2.43 10.45 16.88
C GLU A 59 -2.73 11.65 17.80
N ALA A 60 -2.54 12.88 17.31
CA ALA A 60 -2.89 14.08 18.06
C ALA A 60 -4.41 14.20 18.33
N LEU A 61 -5.24 13.53 17.53
CA LEU A 61 -6.70 13.49 17.65
C LEU A 61 -7.21 12.23 18.38
N GLY A 62 -6.33 11.29 18.74
CA GLY A 62 -6.70 10.01 19.36
C GLY A 62 -7.36 9.00 18.40
N LEU A 63 -7.12 9.15 17.10
CA LEU A 63 -7.70 8.32 16.02
C LEU A 63 -6.71 7.30 15.44
N GLU A 64 -5.48 7.25 15.94
CA GLU A 64 -4.36 6.47 15.38
C GLU A 64 -4.60 4.96 15.39
N LYS A 65 -5.47 4.46 16.27
CA LYS A 65 -5.74 3.02 16.44
C LYS A 65 -6.38 2.36 15.22
N HIS A 66 -6.96 3.14 14.31
CA HIS A 66 -7.69 2.65 13.15
C HIS A 66 -6.87 2.72 11.84
N ILE A 67 -5.59 3.10 11.95
CA ILE A 67 -4.67 3.20 10.81
C ILE A 67 -3.32 2.54 11.15
N ALA A 68 -2.62 2.03 10.14
CA ALA A 68 -1.36 1.33 10.36
C ALA A 68 -0.20 2.30 10.66
N PRO A 69 0.46 2.22 11.85
CA PRO A 69 1.53 3.14 12.19
C PRO A 69 2.77 2.94 11.33
N ILE A 70 3.51 4.04 11.11
CA ILE A 70 4.87 4.01 10.56
C ILE A 70 5.85 3.80 11.72
N LEU A 71 6.46 2.61 11.80
CA LEU A 71 7.42 2.27 12.84
C LEU A 71 8.82 2.82 12.52
N TYR A 72 9.14 2.89 11.24
CA TYR A 72 10.41 3.42 10.75
C TYR A 72 10.27 3.85 9.29
N ILE A 73 10.97 4.92 8.91
CA ILE A 73 11.07 5.38 7.52
C ILE A 73 12.49 5.84 7.23
N SER A 74 12.99 5.46 6.05
CA SER A 74 14.22 5.96 5.45
C SER A 74 13.96 6.39 4.01
N GLU A 75 14.97 6.85 3.28
CA GLU A 75 14.85 7.14 1.84
C GLU A 75 14.74 5.89 0.96
N LYS A 76 14.90 4.68 1.52
CA LYS A 76 14.90 3.41 0.77
C LYS A 76 13.68 2.54 1.04
N TYR A 77 13.16 2.60 2.26
CA TYR A 77 12.06 1.74 2.70
C TYR A 77 11.33 2.34 3.90
N VAL A 78 10.13 1.80 4.14
CA VAL A 78 9.30 2.05 5.33
C VAL A 78 8.89 0.73 5.97
N ILE A 79 8.77 0.71 7.29
CA ILE A 79 8.36 -0.45 8.07
C ILE A 79 7.09 -0.14 8.85
N GLN A 80 6.11 -1.05 8.75
CA GLN A 80 4.82 -0.99 9.44
C GLN A 80 4.51 -2.36 10.08
N PRO A 81 3.58 -2.44 11.05
CA PRO A 81 3.03 -3.72 11.46
C PRO A 81 2.30 -4.39 10.30
N PHE A 82 2.35 -5.72 10.26
CA PHE A 82 1.55 -6.49 9.31
C PHE A 82 0.10 -6.59 9.80
N PHE A 83 -0.82 -6.26 8.90
CA PHE A 83 -2.25 -6.53 9.04
C PHE A 83 -2.66 -7.43 7.88
N GLU A 84 -3.48 -8.44 8.16
CA GLU A 84 -3.96 -9.35 7.12
C GLU A 84 -4.89 -8.59 6.17
N GLN A 85 -4.54 -8.55 4.89
CA GLN A 85 -5.31 -7.82 3.88
C GLN A 85 -6.69 -8.45 3.66
N LEU A 86 -7.62 -7.64 3.14
CA LEU A 86 -8.91 -8.16 2.70
C LEU A 86 -8.72 -9.17 1.55
N PRO A 87 -9.54 -10.25 1.51
CA PRO A 87 -9.42 -11.26 0.48
C PRO A 87 -9.73 -10.68 -0.90
N LEU A 88 -8.94 -11.07 -1.89
CA LEU A 88 -9.17 -10.66 -3.28
C LEU A 88 -10.43 -11.32 -3.85
N ASN A 89 -11.17 -10.57 -4.67
CA ASN A 89 -12.27 -11.11 -5.47
C ASN A 89 -11.75 -11.40 -6.88
N ASN A 90 -11.78 -12.65 -7.31
CA ASN A 90 -11.21 -13.08 -8.60
C ASN A 90 -9.75 -12.62 -8.79
N ASN A 91 -8.93 -12.70 -7.73
CA ASN A 91 -7.53 -12.25 -7.71
C ASN A 91 -7.34 -10.74 -7.97
N CYS A 92 -8.35 -9.92 -7.65
CA CYS A 92 -8.32 -8.47 -7.78
C CYS A 92 -8.83 -7.81 -6.50
N SER A 93 -8.36 -6.58 -6.23
CA SER A 93 -9.05 -5.74 -5.26
C SER A 93 -10.43 -5.33 -5.78
N TYR A 94 -11.23 -4.75 -4.91
CA TYR A 94 -12.60 -4.36 -5.21
C TYR A 94 -12.96 -3.09 -4.43
N ASP A 95 -13.94 -2.35 -4.93
CA ASP A 95 -14.47 -1.19 -4.23
C ASP A 95 -15.24 -1.64 -2.98
N ILE A 96 -14.74 -1.31 -1.79
CA ILE A 96 -15.43 -1.55 -0.53
C ILE A 96 -16.54 -0.50 -0.32
N ASP A 97 -17.73 -0.97 0.07
CA ASP A 97 -18.81 -0.10 0.53
C ASP A 97 -18.60 0.22 2.01
N LEU A 98 -17.85 1.28 2.29
CA LEU A 98 -17.49 1.71 3.64
C LEU A 98 -18.70 2.07 4.51
N GLU A 99 -19.84 2.44 3.91
CA GLU A 99 -21.06 2.79 4.65
C GLU A 99 -21.81 1.55 5.13
N MET A 100 -21.74 0.46 4.35
CA MET A 100 -22.42 -0.80 4.64
C MET A 100 -21.52 -1.86 5.30
N ASP A 101 -20.19 -1.68 5.30
CA ASP A 101 -19.27 -2.68 5.84
C ASP A 101 -19.36 -2.77 7.38
N SER A 102 -19.79 -3.93 7.88
CA SER A 102 -19.95 -4.21 9.32
C SER A 102 -18.65 -4.14 10.15
N ARG A 103 -17.49 -4.14 9.50
CA ARG A 103 -16.17 -4.04 10.14
C ARG A 103 -15.71 -2.59 10.30
N MET A 104 -16.41 -1.65 9.66
CA MET A 104 -16.20 -0.22 9.82
C MET A 104 -16.57 0.24 11.23
N THR A 105 -15.73 1.10 11.81
CA THR A 105 -15.97 1.73 13.12
C THR A 105 -16.27 3.22 12.92
N GLU A 106 -16.99 3.84 13.87
CA GLU A 106 -17.26 5.29 13.79
C GLU A 106 -15.97 6.12 13.90
N ASP A 107 -14.99 5.64 14.67
CA ASP A 107 -13.67 6.27 14.74
C ASP A 107 -12.91 6.16 13.42
N LEU A 108 -12.96 5.01 12.72
CA LEU A 108 -12.36 4.88 11.38
C LEU A 108 -13.05 5.80 10.38
N LYS A 109 -14.39 5.90 10.39
CA LYS A 109 -15.11 6.87 9.56
C LYS A 109 -14.64 8.29 9.83
N THR A 110 -14.46 8.64 11.11
CA THR A 110 -13.95 9.95 11.52
C THR A 110 -12.52 10.17 11.01
N ALA A 111 -11.64 9.18 11.15
CA ALA A 111 -10.28 9.23 10.65
C ALA A 111 -10.25 9.42 9.12
N LEU A 112 -11.02 8.64 8.37
CA LEU A 112 -11.12 8.78 6.91
C LEU A 112 -11.61 10.16 6.48
N ASN A 113 -12.58 10.73 7.20
CA ASN A 113 -13.06 12.08 6.93
C ASN A 113 -11.98 13.14 7.18
N VAL A 114 -11.21 13.03 8.26
CA VAL A 114 -10.06 13.92 8.51
C VAL A 114 -9.02 13.79 7.40
N ILE A 115 -8.65 12.55 7.03
CA ILE A 115 -7.67 12.32 5.96
C ILE A 115 -8.15 12.94 4.63
N ASP A 116 -9.41 12.70 4.23
CA ASP A 116 -9.97 13.21 2.97
C ASP A 116 -10.11 14.74 2.93
N LYS A 117 -10.61 15.34 4.02
CA LYS A 117 -11.00 16.75 4.05
C LYS A 117 -9.90 17.69 4.50
N GLU A 118 -9.00 17.22 5.35
CA GLU A 118 -8.01 18.07 6.01
C GLU A 118 -6.58 17.74 5.59
N LEU A 119 -6.29 16.49 5.24
CA LEU A 119 -4.93 16.01 4.97
C LEU A 119 -4.67 15.66 3.49
N ASP A 120 -5.64 15.96 2.61
CA ASP A 120 -5.55 15.74 1.16
C ASP A 120 -5.39 14.28 0.73
N GLY A 121 -5.69 13.29 1.59
CA GLY A 121 -5.59 11.88 1.20
C GLY A 121 -6.69 11.45 0.21
N PHE A 122 -6.46 10.35 -0.48
CA PHE A 122 -7.46 9.70 -1.33
C PHE A 122 -7.31 8.17 -1.35
N ASP A 123 -8.12 7.52 -2.19
CA ASP A 123 -8.10 6.09 -2.52
C ASP A 123 -8.69 5.15 -1.46
N PHE A 124 -9.59 5.66 -0.63
CA PHE A 124 -10.17 4.89 0.47
C PHE A 124 -11.16 3.81 0.05
N LYS A 125 -11.46 3.65 -1.25
CA LYS A 125 -12.41 2.63 -1.69
C LYS A 125 -11.75 1.34 -2.12
N ASP A 126 -10.45 1.34 -2.39
CA ASP A 126 -9.76 0.11 -2.79
C ASP A 126 -9.62 -0.82 -1.57
N SER A 127 -10.17 -2.03 -1.64
CA SER A 127 -10.06 -3.03 -0.57
C SER A 127 -8.62 -3.43 -0.25
N GLY A 128 -7.68 -3.26 -1.19
CA GLY A 128 -6.25 -3.48 -0.98
C GLY A 128 -5.59 -2.48 -0.02
N ASN A 129 -6.25 -1.35 0.24
CA ASN A 129 -5.77 -0.33 1.19
C ASN A 129 -6.18 -0.65 2.64
N TYR A 130 -6.85 -1.78 2.88
CA TYR A 130 -7.33 -2.21 4.20
C TYR A 130 -6.77 -3.56 4.63
N GLY A 131 -6.49 -3.66 5.92
CA GLY A 131 -6.27 -4.91 6.63
C GLY A 131 -7.24 -5.09 7.78
N LEU A 132 -7.11 -6.20 8.50
CA LEU A 132 -7.89 -6.51 9.68
C LEU A 132 -7.03 -6.48 10.94
N ASP A 133 -7.56 -5.89 12.01
CA ASP A 133 -7.01 -6.05 13.34
C ASP A 133 -7.41 -7.40 13.97
N LYS A 134 -6.97 -7.63 15.21
CA LYS A 134 -7.27 -8.84 15.98
C LYS A 134 -8.76 -9.01 16.34
N ASP A 135 -9.53 -7.94 16.26
CA ASP A 135 -10.97 -7.90 16.59
C ASP A 135 -11.82 -7.88 15.30
N GLU A 136 -11.20 -8.22 14.15
CA GLU A 136 -11.77 -8.26 12.80
C GLU A 136 -12.34 -6.91 12.34
N LYS A 137 -11.80 -5.80 12.86
CA LYS A 137 -12.12 -4.44 12.42
C LYS A 137 -11.17 -3.97 11.33
N LEU A 138 -11.67 -3.10 10.46
CA LEU A 138 -10.87 -2.52 9.39
C LEU A 138 -9.77 -1.64 9.97
N ILE A 139 -8.57 -1.78 9.44
CA ILE A 139 -7.43 -0.89 9.62
C ILE A 139 -7.02 -0.38 8.25
N LEU A 140 -6.85 0.93 8.11
CA LEU A 140 -6.31 1.51 6.88
C LEU A 140 -4.78 1.33 6.86
N ILE A 141 -4.26 0.61 5.86
CA ILE A 141 -2.84 0.19 5.80
C ILE A 141 -2.04 0.90 4.69
N ASP A 142 -2.73 1.54 3.75
CA ASP A 142 -2.14 2.38 2.71
C ASP A 142 -2.99 3.64 2.54
N TYR A 143 -2.42 4.77 2.96
CA TYR A 143 -3.12 6.06 3.01
C TYR A 143 -2.19 7.23 2.67
N GLY A 144 -1.01 6.94 2.11
CA GLY A 144 0.02 7.94 1.83
C GLY A 144 -0.21 8.75 0.58
N MET A 145 -1.14 8.31 -0.26
CA MET A 145 -1.35 8.98 -1.52
C MET A 145 -2.29 10.17 -1.34
N THR A 146 -1.78 11.37 -1.63
CA THR A 146 -2.56 12.60 -1.63
C THR A 146 -3.07 12.95 -3.02
N LYS A 147 -4.20 13.66 -3.12
CA LYS A 147 -4.77 14.09 -4.40
C LYS A 147 -3.74 14.89 -5.17
N LYS A 148 -3.07 15.82 -4.49
CA LYS A 148 -1.98 16.61 -5.08
C LYS A 148 -0.85 15.73 -5.63
N LEU A 149 -0.35 14.76 -4.86
CA LEU A 149 0.73 13.88 -5.30
C LEU A 149 0.31 13.05 -6.52
N TYR A 150 -0.94 12.59 -6.54
CA TYR A 150 -1.47 11.82 -7.64
C TYR A 150 -1.66 12.65 -8.91
N GLU A 151 -2.35 13.79 -8.81
CA GLU A 151 -2.65 14.62 -9.98
C GLU A 151 -1.41 15.32 -10.54
N GLU A 152 -0.52 15.84 -9.69
CA GLU A 152 0.64 16.62 -10.15
C GLU A 152 1.85 15.76 -10.53
N GLN A 153 1.96 14.53 -10.03
CA GLN A 153 3.14 13.69 -10.26
C GLN A 153 2.80 12.30 -10.80
N TRP A 154 1.91 11.57 -10.12
CA TRP A 154 1.64 10.19 -10.52
C TRP A 154 1.00 10.10 -11.90
N VAL A 155 -0.07 10.85 -12.16
CA VAL A 155 -0.82 10.84 -13.43
C VAL A 155 0.08 11.22 -14.61
N PRO A 156 0.83 12.34 -14.58
CA PRO A 156 1.73 12.70 -15.68
C PRO A 156 2.77 11.62 -15.98
N LEU A 157 3.34 10.99 -14.94
CA LEU A 157 4.35 9.93 -15.13
C LEU A 157 3.75 8.62 -15.63
N ALA A 158 2.54 8.28 -15.18
CA ALA A 158 1.81 7.12 -15.66
C ALA A 158 1.42 7.29 -17.14
N GLU A 159 0.92 8.46 -17.54
CA GLU A 159 0.58 8.78 -18.93
C GLU A 159 1.81 8.79 -19.85
N ALA A 160 2.96 9.24 -19.33
CA ALA A 160 4.24 9.17 -20.03
C ALA A 160 4.83 7.75 -20.11
N GLY A 161 4.28 6.78 -19.37
CA GLY A 161 4.78 5.41 -19.31
C GLY A 161 6.00 5.22 -18.38
N THR A 162 6.34 6.21 -17.57
CA THR A 162 7.44 6.15 -16.59
C THR A 162 7.04 5.36 -15.34
N LEU A 163 5.78 5.48 -14.92
CA LEU A 163 5.20 4.63 -13.86
C LEU A 163 4.35 3.53 -14.48
N PRO A 164 4.28 2.35 -13.84
CA PRO A 164 3.51 1.27 -14.41
C PRO A 164 2.02 1.47 -14.12
N GLN A 165 1.20 1.22 -15.14
CA GLN A 165 -0.26 1.24 -15.06
C GLN A 165 -0.80 -0.16 -14.74
N THR A 166 -1.97 -0.22 -14.13
CA THR A 166 -2.72 -1.46 -13.94
C THR A 166 -3.29 -1.96 -15.26
N ARG A 167 -3.09 -3.24 -15.56
CA ARG A 167 -3.87 -3.98 -16.56
C ARG A 167 -4.34 -5.31 -16.02
N PHE A 168 -5.51 -5.75 -16.47
CA PHE A 168 -6.00 -7.10 -16.26
C PHE A 168 -5.61 -7.95 -17.46
N GLU A 169 -4.59 -8.78 -17.28
CA GLU A 169 -4.14 -9.71 -18.30
C GLU A 169 -3.76 -11.04 -17.66
N LYS A 170 -3.68 -12.08 -18.48
CA LYS A 170 -3.20 -13.39 -18.04
C LYS A 170 -1.71 -13.31 -17.72
N CYS A 171 -1.33 -13.55 -16.46
CA CYS A 171 0.07 -13.64 -16.07
C CYS A 171 0.75 -14.77 -16.86
N ARG A 172 1.88 -14.47 -17.52
CA ARG A 172 2.61 -15.46 -18.33
C ARG A 172 3.35 -16.52 -17.51
N VAL A 173 3.58 -16.28 -16.21
CA VAL A 173 4.19 -17.25 -15.28
C VAL A 173 3.15 -18.20 -14.73
N CYS A 174 2.15 -17.67 -14.00
CA CYS A 174 1.16 -18.51 -13.31
C CYS A 174 -0.06 -18.87 -14.16
N ASN A 175 -0.20 -18.29 -15.36
CA ASN A 175 -1.29 -18.54 -16.30
C ASN A 175 -2.69 -18.25 -15.72
N VAL A 176 -2.77 -17.32 -14.76
CA VAL A 176 -4.01 -16.83 -14.14
C VAL A 176 -4.23 -15.38 -14.57
N GLU A 177 -5.47 -15.04 -14.92
CA GLU A 177 -5.89 -13.66 -15.17
C GLU A 177 -5.98 -12.90 -13.85
N LYS A 178 -5.23 -11.80 -13.74
CA LYS A 178 -5.08 -10.99 -12.53
C LYS A 178 -4.56 -9.60 -12.87
N GLU A 179 -4.47 -8.76 -11.85
CA GLU A 179 -3.85 -7.45 -11.96
C GLU A 179 -2.35 -7.56 -12.25
N LEU A 180 -1.87 -6.89 -13.30
CA LEU A 180 -0.46 -6.74 -13.68
C LEU A 180 -0.08 -5.25 -13.69
N ARG A 181 1.17 -4.94 -13.35
CA ARG A 181 1.75 -3.59 -13.45
C ARG A 181 2.64 -3.52 -14.72
N MET A 182 2.41 -2.55 -15.61
CA MET A 182 3.14 -2.38 -16.89
C MET A 182 3.60 -0.93 -17.14
N TYR A 183 4.86 -0.70 -17.53
CA TYR A 183 5.44 0.63 -17.82
C TYR A 183 5.08 1.18 -19.21
N GLY A 184 3.91 1.80 -19.34
CA GLY A 184 3.49 2.39 -20.63
C GLY A 184 3.10 1.36 -21.70
N LYS A 185 2.76 1.84 -22.90
CA LYS A 185 2.07 1.01 -23.93
C LYS A 185 2.94 -0.09 -24.56
N ASN A 186 4.26 0.07 -24.53
CA ASN A 186 5.21 -0.79 -25.24
C ASN A 186 6.07 -1.65 -24.32
N ASP A 187 5.81 -1.63 -23.01
CA ASP A 187 6.59 -2.40 -22.06
C ASP A 187 6.25 -3.88 -22.12
N THR A 188 7.31 -4.69 -22.11
CA THR A 188 7.28 -6.15 -22.14
C THR A 188 7.45 -6.76 -20.76
N ASP A 189 7.87 -5.96 -19.77
CA ASP A 189 8.08 -6.32 -18.36
C ASP A 189 6.75 -6.23 -17.57
N ASN A 190 5.90 -7.24 -17.74
CA ASN A 190 4.65 -7.36 -17.01
C ASN A 190 4.90 -7.90 -15.60
N ARG A 191 4.77 -7.07 -14.56
CA ARG A 191 5.00 -7.51 -13.18
C ARG A 191 3.72 -8.01 -12.55
N CYS A 192 3.70 -9.31 -12.23
CA CYS A 192 2.57 -9.95 -11.56
C CYS A 192 2.67 -9.77 -10.04
N VAL A 193 1.51 -9.42 -9.44
CA VAL A 193 1.41 -9.02 -8.03
C VAL A 193 1.86 -10.11 -7.06
N ASP A 194 1.71 -11.39 -7.42
CA ASP A 194 2.13 -12.54 -6.58
C ASP A 194 3.55 -13.06 -6.89
N CYS A 195 4.04 -12.88 -8.11
CA CYS A 195 5.22 -13.59 -8.61
C CYS A 195 6.45 -12.71 -8.80
N GLY A 196 6.28 -11.38 -8.79
CA GLY A 196 7.36 -10.44 -8.43
C GLY A 196 8.54 -10.32 -9.38
N LYS A 197 8.47 -10.85 -10.61
CA LYS A 197 9.52 -10.72 -11.63
C LYS A 197 8.98 -10.51 -13.06
N ASP A 198 9.52 -9.47 -13.69
CA ASP A 198 10.41 -9.42 -14.86
C ASP A 198 10.42 -10.63 -15.80
N TYR A 199 9.95 -10.38 -17.04
CA TYR A 199 10.40 -11.06 -18.25
C TYR A 199 11.32 -10.15 -19.05
#